data_AF-A0A496PFM2-F1
#
_entry.id   AF-A0A496PFM2-F1
#
_cell.length_a   1.000
_cell.length_b   1.000
_cell.length_c   1.000
_cell.angle_alpha   90.00
_cell.angle_beta   90.00
_cell.angle_gamma   90.00
#
_symmetry.space_group_name_H-M   'P 1'
#
loop_
_entity.id
_entity.type
_entity.pdbx_description
1 polymer ?
#
loop_
_entity_poly.entity_id
_entity_poly.type
_entity_poly.pdbx_seq_one_letter_code
_entity_poly.pdbx_strand_id
1 'polypeptide(L)'
;MKDYMKLPVLYMRGGTSKGAYLYAPDLPTDPTERDAMILSLYGSPDVRQIDGIGGADPLTSKLAIVGPASVEGCDVDYTFAYVGIDTAVVDYEGNCGNISSGVGIFAMLRGLVEPVEPITVVRIHNTNTHKIIEAHIPVQGGLPVVTGDFAIDGVPGTGAQIMLYFQSPSGSKTGKLLPTGNARDTITLEVGNAHTAKNNHRIDVSFVDSATPSVFVKAKDLGYTGTEMPSDIEADAEGLLDILEDIRRTAAVRMGLATSKENASPAIPKICMVGTASTYTDIQGRVIEGASIDIVARTKALQVIHKAYAVTGSLEVQSLRLAWLTW
;
A
#
# COMPACT_ATOMS: atom_id res chain seq x y z
N MET A 1 -0.95 25.08 15.32
CA MET A 1 -0.08 25.28 16.49
C MET A 1 0.48 26.70 16.44
N LYS A 2 0.56 27.42 17.56
CA LYS A 2 1.08 28.82 17.58
C LYS A 2 2.59 28.92 17.80
N ASP A 3 3.25 27.82 18.16
CA ASP A 3 4.67 27.75 18.51
C ASP A 3 5.35 26.52 17.87
N TYR A 4 6.68 26.58 17.74
CA TYR A 4 7.50 25.46 17.27
C TYR A 4 7.60 24.34 18.33
N MET A 5 7.46 23.09 17.89
CA MET A 5 7.69 21.91 18.72
C MET A 5 8.83 21.05 18.14
N LYS A 6 9.54 20.33 19.01
CA LYS A 6 10.53 19.33 18.59
C LYS A 6 9.90 17.94 18.68
N LEU A 7 9.94 17.19 17.59
CA LEU A 7 9.47 15.81 17.51
C LEU A 7 10.62 14.93 16.98
N PRO A 8 11.02 13.86 17.70
CA PRO A 8 11.93 12.87 17.15
C PRO A 8 11.28 12.13 15.98
N VAL A 9 11.96 12.12 14.82
CA VAL A 9 11.47 11.45 13.61
C VAL A 9 12.60 10.64 12.99
N LEU A 10 12.35 9.37 12.68
CA LEU A 10 13.16 8.65 11.69
C LEU A 10 12.44 8.78 10.35
N TYR A 11 13.06 9.48 9.39
CA TYR A 11 12.54 9.58 8.03
C TYR A 11 13.37 8.71 7.11
N MET A 12 12.76 7.70 6.50
CA MET A 12 13.50 6.74 5.68
C MET A 12 12.66 6.08 4.59
N ARG A 13 13.37 5.40 3.69
CA ARG A 13 12.78 4.51 2.69
C ARG A 13 12.39 3.19 3.34
N GLY A 14 11.17 2.71 3.06
CA GLY A 14 10.75 1.32 3.27
C GLY A 14 10.23 0.77 1.95
N GLY A 15 10.81 -0.32 1.44
CA GLY A 15 10.50 -0.82 0.09
C GLY A 15 10.66 0.28 -0.97
N THR A 16 9.64 0.48 -1.82
CA THR A 16 9.58 1.56 -2.82
C THR A 16 8.85 2.82 -2.31
N SER A 17 8.70 2.97 -1.00
CA SER A 17 8.03 4.10 -0.36
C SER A 17 8.99 4.88 0.54
N LYS A 18 8.66 6.12 0.88
CA LYS A 18 9.31 6.89 1.96
C LYS A 18 8.27 7.34 2.97
N GLY A 19 8.68 7.41 4.24
CA GLY A 19 7.79 7.84 5.30
C GLY A 19 8.51 8.19 6.59
N ALA A 20 7.78 8.90 7.45
CA ALA A 20 8.17 9.12 8.84
C ALA A 20 7.80 7.91 9.69
N TYR A 21 8.69 7.55 10.61
CA TYR A 21 8.47 6.59 11.67
C TYR A 21 8.55 7.35 12.99
N LEU A 22 7.44 7.36 13.71
CA LEU A 22 7.24 8.10 14.95
C LEU A 22 7.02 7.11 16.09
N TYR A 23 7.52 7.46 17.27
CA TYR A 23 7.30 6.65 18.47
C TYR A 23 5.98 7.07 19.12
N ALA A 24 5.06 6.13 19.33
CA ALA A 24 3.70 6.44 19.82
C ALA A 24 3.68 7.25 21.13
N PRO A 25 4.54 6.96 22.14
CA PRO A 25 4.63 7.76 23.36
C PRO A 25 5.16 9.20 23.19
N ASP A 26 5.76 9.54 22.06
CA ASP A 26 6.19 10.91 21.76
C ASP A 26 5.04 11.75 21.15
N LEU A 27 3.86 11.15 20.90
CA LEU A 27 2.73 11.79 20.24
C LEU A 27 1.65 12.23 21.22
N PRO A 28 0.82 13.24 20.87
CA PRO A 28 -0.40 13.52 21.60
C PRO A 28 -1.30 12.29 21.71
N THR A 29 -1.89 12.09 22.89
CA THR A 29 -2.86 11.01 23.13
C THR A 29 -4.23 11.35 22.55
N ASP A 30 -4.58 12.63 22.47
CA ASP A 30 -5.78 13.09 21.78
C ASP A 30 -5.64 12.89 20.27
N PRO A 31 -6.52 12.10 19.62
CA PRO A 31 -6.43 11.83 18.19
C PRO A 31 -6.51 13.08 17.32
N THR A 32 -7.27 14.10 17.72
CA THR A 32 -7.42 15.35 16.96
C THR A 32 -6.13 16.16 16.99
N GLU A 33 -5.51 16.28 18.16
CA GLU A 33 -4.22 16.95 18.30
C GLU A 33 -3.11 16.19 17.58
N ARG A 34 -3.12 14.86 17.66
CA ARG A 34 -2.17 13.99 16.95
C ARG A 34 -2.29 14.16 15.45
N ASP A 35 -3.50 14.12 14.90
CA ASP A 35 -3.72 14.26 13.47
C ASP A 35 -3.35 15.67 12.99
N ALA A 36 -3.68 16.72 13.76
CA ALA A 36 -3.25 18.08 13.45
C ALA A 36 -1.71 18.23 13.45
N MET A 37 -1.02 17.57 14.38
CA MET A 37 0.44 17.52 14.42
C MET A 37 1.01 16.75 13.22
N ILE A 38 0.43 15.60 12.85
CA ILE A 38 0.85 14.81 11.68
C ILE A 38 0.66 15.61 10.39
N LEU A 39 -0.50 16.25 10.21
CA LEU A 39 -0.76 17.10 9.06
C LEU A 39 0.26 18.24 8.96
N SER A 40 0.55 18.90 10.09
CA SER A 40 1.59 19.93 10.15
C SER A 40 2.99 19.39 9.84
N LEU A 41 3.35 18.19 10.30
CA LEU A 41 4.64 17.55 10.00
C LEU A 41 4.81 17.32 8.49
N TYR A 42 3.74 16.92 7.80
CA TYR A 42 3.74 16.66 6.36
C TYR A 42 3.54 17.91 5.51
N GLY A 43 3.20 19.06 6.09
CA GLY A 43 2.87 20.26 5.35
C GLY A 43 1.52 20.15 4.63
N SER A 44 0.58 19.39 5.20
CA SER A 44 -0.73 19.12 4.61
C SER A 44 -1.85 19.92 5.32
N PRO A 45 -2.91 20.34 4.59
CA PRO A 45 -3.11 20.17 3.16
C PRO A 45 -2.33 21.20 2.31
N ASP A 46 -1.55 20.71 1.35
CA ASP A 46 -0.89 21.48 0.31
C ASP A 46 -0.50 20.54 -0.83
N VAL A 47 -0.91 20.85 -2.07
CA VAL A 47 -0.52 20.10 -3.28
C VAL A 47 0.99 20.04 -3.48
N ARG A 48 1.75 20.93 -2.83
CA ARG A 48 3.21 20.96 -2.87
C ARG A 48 3.87 20.37 -1.62
N GLN A 49 3.14 20.21 -0.51
CA GLN A 49 3.65 19.87 0.82
C GLN A 49 4.92 20.66 1.20
N ILE A 50 5.01 21.94 0.79
CA ILE A 50 6.27 22.69 0.81
C ILE A 50 6.74 23.05 2.23
N ASP A 51 5.80 23.11 3.18
CA ASP A 51 6.04 23.46 4.59
C ASP A 51 6.07 22.20 5.49
N GLY A 52 6.61 21.10 4.97
CA GLY A 52 6.74 19.85 5.72
C GLY A 52 7.63 18.81 5.04
N ILE A 53 7.60 17.57 5.56
CA ILE A 53 8.43 16.47 5.04
C ILE A 53 7.76 15.67 3.91
N GLY A 54 6.51 16.01 3.59
CA GLY A 54 5.77 15.36 2.51
C GLY A 54 6.42 15.60 1.16
N GLY A 55 6.38 14.60 0.28
CA GLY A 55 6.99 14.70 -1.05
C GLY A 55 6.01 15.01 -2.18
N ALA A 56 4.78 15.43 -1.86
CA ALA A 56 3.68 15.69 -2.81
C ALA A 56 3.36 14.49 -3.73
N ASP A 57 3.61 13.28 -3.24
CA ASP A 57 3.32 12.02 -3.93
C ASP A 57 2.83 10.96 -2.92
N PRO A 58 1.81 10.14 -3.25
CA PRO A 58 1.27 9.13 -2.33
C PRO A 58 2.30 8.10 -1.84
N LEU A 59 3.42 7.91 -2.54
CA LEU A 59 4.54 7.06 -2.13
C LEU A 59 5.44 7.70 -1.06
N THR A 60 5.28 9.00 -0.83
CA THR A 60 6.12 9.82 0.06
C THR A 60 5.33 10.62 1.11
N SER A 61 4.00 10.48 1.13
CA SER A 61 3.10 11.03 2.16
C SER A 61 2.53 9.90 3.04
N LYS A 62 3.43 9.23 3.78
CA LYS A 62 3.15 7.96 4.49
C LYS A 62 3.76 7.92 5.88
N LEU A 63 2.98 7.55 6.87
CA LEU A 63 3.40 7.52 8.27
C LEU A 63 3.40 6.10 8.83
N ALA A 64 4.37 5.82 9.70
CA ALA A 64 4.36 4.73 10.66
C ALA A 64 4.37 5.31 12.08
N ILE A 65 3.41 4.90 12.89
CA ILE A 65 3.43 5.10 14.34
C ILE A 65 3.78 3.75 14.94
N VAL A 66 4.90 3.67 15.65
CA VAL A 66 5.41 2.44 16.25
C VAL A 66 5.43 2.60 17.77
N GLY A 67 4.96 1.59 18.49
CA GLY A 67 4.88 1.63 19.96
C GLY A 67 5.14 0.28 20.60
N PRO A 68 5.08 0.21 21.94
CA PRO A 68 5.12 -1.06 22.66
C PRO A 68 4.04 -2.02 22.16
N ALA A 69 4.34 -3.32 22.13
CA ALA A 69 3.38 -4.34 21.73
C ALA A 69 2.13 -4.34 22.63
N SER A 70 0.95 -4.43 22.02
CA SER A 70 -0.31 -4.66 22.72
C SER A 70 -0.79 -6.12 22.66
N VAL A 71 -0.11 -6.96 21.87
CA VAL A 71 -0.44 -8.37 21.65
C VAL A 71 0.69 -9.27 22.15
N GLU A 72 0.34 -10.30 22.91
CA GLU A 72 1.29 -11.29 23.42
C GLU A 72 2.08 -11.95 22.28
N GLY A 73 3.39 -12.06 22.48
CA GLY A 73 4.29 -12.63 21.48
C GLY A 73 4.58 -11.72 20.29
N CYS A 74 4.19 -10.45 20.32
CA CYS A 74 4.68 -9.43 19.41
C CYS A 74 5.71 -8.54 20.13
N ASP A 75 6.63 -7.96 19.36
CA ASP A 75 7.69 -7.09 19.87
C ASP A 75 7.26 -5.62 19.85
N VAL A 76 6.52 -5.22 18.81
CA VAL A 76 6.04 -3.84 18.64
C VAL A 76 4.66 -3.80 17.99
N ASP A 77 3.92 -2.74 18.31
CA ASP A 77 2.73 -2.33 17.57
C ASP A 77 3.10 -1.36 16.45
N TYR A 78 2.41 -1.47 15.32
CA TYR A 78 2.58 -0.62 14.14
C TYR A 78 1.24 -0.16 13.58
N THR A 79 1.02 1.15 13.59
CA THR A 79 -0.08 1.81 12.91
C THR A 79 0.45 2.54 11.67
N PHE A 80 -0.03 2.14 10.50
CA PHE A 80 0.18 2.86 9.25
C PHE A 80 -0.83 4.00 9.09
N ALA A 81 -0.43 5.09 8.43
CA ALA A 81 -1.37 6.06 7.90
C ALA A 81 -0.94 6.63 6.54
N TYR A 82 -1.92 6.89 5.66
CA TYR A 82 -1.76 7.83 4.56
C TYR A 82 -2.02 9.25 5.08
N VAL A 83 -1.15 10.19 4.72
CA VAL A 83 -1.39 11.60 5.00
C VAL A 83 -1.87 12.26 3.73
N GLY A 84 -3.07 12.83 3.76
CA GLY A 84 -3.67 13.55 2.63
C GLY A 84 -2.73 14.63 2.13
N ILE A 85 -2.63 14.79 0.81
CA ILE A 85 -1.76 15.80 0.20
C ILE A 85 -2.54 17.11 0.11
N ASP A 86 -3.65 17.11 -0.61
CA ASP A 86 -4.55 18.25 -0.84
C ASP A 86 -5.72 18.31 0.16
N THR A 87 -5.82 17.33 1.06
CA THR A 87 -6.89 17.18 2.04
C THR A 87 -6.33 17.06 3.45
N ALA A 88 -7.02 17.67 4.41
CA ALA A 88 -6.64 17.65 5.83
C ALA A 88 -7.10 16.35 6.51
N VAL A 89 -6.63 15.20 5.99
CA VAL A 89 -7.05 13.86 6.44
C VAL A 89 -5.82 13.00 6.72
N VAL A 90 -5.85 12.28 7.84
CA VAL A 90 -4.92 11.18 8.13
C VAL A 90 -5.73 9.88 8.09
N ASP A 91 -5.49 9.06 7.08
CA ASP A 91 -6.26 7.83 6.83
C ASP A 91 -5.53 6.62 7.41
N TYR A 92 -6.14 5.99 8.41
CA TYR A 92 -5.64 4.83 9.15
C TYR A 92 -6.27 3.50 8.69
N GLU A 93 -7.01 3.48 7.58
CA GLU A 93 -7.79 2.30 7.17
C GLU A 93 -6.91 1.20 6.57
N GLY A 94 -5.78 1.53 5.95
CA GLY A 94 -4.93 0.55 5.26
C GLY A 94 -3.75 0.04 6.10
N ASN A 95 -3.09 -1.00 5.58
CA ASN A 95 -1.68 -1.27 5.87
C ASN A 95 -0.82 -0.80 4.69
N CYS A 96 0.49 -0.67 4.88
CA CYS A 96 1.46 -0.49 3.81
C CYS A 96 2.66 -1.40 3.99
N GLY A 97 2.69 -2.51 3.24
CA GLY A 97 3.78 -3.50 3.33
C GLY A 97 5.17 -2.92 3.02
N ASN A 98 5.26 -1.90 2.17
CA ASN A 98 6.51 -1.17 1.93
C ASN A 98 7.01 -0.49 3.22
N ILE A 99 6.15 0.22 3.94
CA ILE A 99 6.51 0.87 5.21
C ILE A 99 6.75 -0.15 6.32
N SER A 100 6.07 -1.30 6.30
CA SER A 100 6.33 -2.40 7.25
C SER A 100 7.78 -2.88 7.22
N SER A 101 8.48 -2.81 6.08
CA SER A 101 9.91 -3.19 5.98
C SER A 101 10.83 -2.35 6.85
N GLY A 102 10.41 -1.14 7.22
CA GLY A 102 11.16 -0.24 8.07
C GLY A 102 10.85 -0.32 9.56
N VAL A 103 9.74 -0.97 9.94
CA VAL A 103 9.25 -0.94 11.33
C VAL A 103 10.24 -1.63 12.28
N GLY A 104 10.76 -2.80 11.91
CA GLY A 104 11.74 -3.49 12.76
C GLY A 104 13.09 -2.75 12.86
N ILE A 105 13.50 -2.03 11.81
CA ILE A 105 14.68 -1.15 11.85
C ILE A 105 14.43 -0.02 12.86
N PHE A 106 13.29 0.66 12.78
CA PHE A 106 12.93 1.70 13.71
C PHE A 106 12.91 1.18 15.15
N ALA A 107 12.30 0.01 15.37
CA ALA A 107 12.21 -0.62 16.68
C ALA A 107 13.61 -0.87 17.29
N MET A 108 14.55 -1.41 16.51
CA MET A 108 15.93 -1.61 16.95
C MET A 108 16.65 -0.29 17.25
N LEU A 109 16.57 0.69 16.32
CA LEU A 109 17.22 2.00 16.51
C LEU A 109 16.65 2.79 17.69
N ARG A 110 15.39 2.54 18.06
CA ARG A 110 14.72 3.16 19.22
C ARG A 110 14.91 2.36 20.52
N GLY A 111 15.60 1.21 20.47
CA GLY A 111 15.83 0.35 21.64
C GLY A 111 14.57 -0.38 22.12
N LEU A 112 13.56 -0.54 21.27
CA LEU A 112 12.36 -1.33 21.55
C LEU A 112 12.61 -2.83 21.37
N VAL A 113 13.60 -3.17 20.53
CA VAL A 113 14.01 -4.54 20.24
C VAL A 113 15.52 -4.62 20.30
N GLU A 114 16.04 -5.57 21.07
CA GLU A 114 17.48 -5.84 21.14
C GLU A 114 17.94 -6.53 19.85
N PRO A 115 18.97 -6.01 19.16
CA PRO A 115 19.49 -6.64 17.95
C PRO A 115 20.17 -7.99 18.24
N VAL A 116 19.87 -9.00 17.42
CA VAL A 116 20.48 -10.34 17.48
C VAL A 116 21.13 -10.66 16.14
N GLU A 117 22.42 -10.98 16.15
CA GLU A 117 23.15 -11.38 14.94
C GLU A 117 22.92 -12.87 14.59
N PRO A 118 22.98 -13.23 13.29
CA PRO A 118 23.14 -12.36 12.13
C PRO A 118 21.82 -11.77 11.61
N ILE A 119 20.69 -12.25 12.10
CA ILE A 119 19.34 -11.82 11.70
C ILE A 119 18.52 -11.61 12.97
N THR A 120 18.00 -10.40 13.16
CA THR A 120 16.94 -10.14 14.14
C THR A 120 15.60 -10.43 13.49
N VAL A 121 14.77 -11.23 14.14
CA VAL A 121 13.36 -11.41 13.76
C VAL A 121 12.53 -10.47 14.63
N VAL A 122 11.80 -9.56 14.01
CA VAL A 122 10.88 -8.64 14.70
C VAL A 122 9.45 -9.01 14.35
N ARG A 123 8.65 -9.39 15.35
CA ARG A 123 7.23 -9.71 15.25
C ARG A 123 6.41 -8.45 15.47
N ILE A 124 5.82 -7.95 14.40
CA ILE A 124 5.13 -6.66 14.32
C ILE A 124 3.62 -6.92 14.30
N HIS A 125 2.90 -6.42 15.30
CA HIS A 125 1.44 -6.38 15.25
C HIS A 125 0.99 -5.12 14.50
N ASN A 126 0.39 -5.30 13.31
CA ASN A 126 -0.19 -4.20 12.57
C ASN A 126 -1.59 -3.87 13.14
N THR A 127 -1.72 -2.71 13.76
CA THR A 127 -2.94 -2.28 14.45
C THR A 127 -4.08 -1.95 13.48
N ASN A 128 -3.78 -1.60 12.22
CA ASN A 128 -4.80 -1.32 11.20
C ASN A 128 -5.58 -2.58 10.80
N THR A 129 -4.91 -3.74 10.82
CA THR A 129 -5.43 -5.02 10.27
C THR A 129 -5.50 -6.15 11.29
N HIS A 130 -4.96 -5.95 12.49
CA HIS A 130 -4.80 -6.96 13.54
C HIS A 130 -4.03 -8.20 13.07
N LYS A 131 -3.16 -8.04 12.07
CA LYS A 131 -2.30 -9.11 11.54
C LYS A 131 -0.87 -8.98 12.06
N ILE A 132 -0.16 -10.11 12.07
CA ILE A 132 1.24 -10.17 12.49
C ILE A 132 2.13 -10.22 11.24
N ILE A 133 3.18 -9.43 11.25
CA ILE A 133 4.22 -9.37 10.21
C ILE A 133 5.55 -9.69 10.89
N GLU A 134 6.30 -10.67 10.39
CA GLU A 134 7.67 -10.92 10.84
C GLU A 134 8.66 -10.26 9.88
N ALA A 135 9.52 -9.38 10.40
CA ALA A 135 10.61 -8.78 9.66
C ALA A 135 11.93 -9.44 10.06
N HIS A 136 12.57 -10.09 9.10
CA HIS A 136 13.89 -10.70 9.26
C HIS A 136 14.92 -9.70 8.76
N ILE A 137 15.62 -9.06 9.70
CA ILE A 137 16.50 -7.93 9.42
C ILE A 137 17.94 -8.36 9.67
N PRO A 138 18.83 -8.26 8.66
CA PRO A 138 20.24 -8.51 8.86
C PRO A 138 20.85 -7.51 9.84
N VAL A 139 21.66 -8.01 10.78
CA VAL A 139 22.32 -7.21 11.83
C VAL A 139 23.81 -7.53 11.86
N GLN A 140 24.61 -6.46 12.03
CA GLN A 140 26.06 -6.55 12.21
C GLN A 140 26.55 -5.40 13.11
N GLY A 141 27.41 -5.70 14.07
CA GLY A 141 27.90 -4.74 15.05
C GLY A 141 26.79 -4.17 15.93
N GLY A 142 25.74 -4.98 16.20
CA GLY A 142 24.56 -4.55 16.94
C GLY A 142 23.69 -3.51 16.21
N LEU A 143 23.86 -3.35 14.89
CA LEU A 143 23.07 -2.41 14.08
C LEU A 143 22.46 -3.10 12.86
N PRO A 144 21.29 -2.62 12.38
CA PRO A 144 20.73 -3.10 11.11
C PRO A 144 21.69 -2.84 9.95
N VAL A 145 21.93 -3.86 9.11
CA VAL A 145 22.78 -3.73 7.92
C VAL A 145 22.03 -2.94 6.86
N VAL A 146 22.72 -1.97 6.24
CA VAL A 146 22.16 -1.12 5.18
C VAL A 146 22.59 -1.60 3.79
N THR A 147 23.86 -1.95 3.63
CA THR A 147 24.46 -2.32 2.33
C THR A 147 24.34 -3.81 2.06
N GLY A 148 24.19 -4.16 0.79
CA GLY A 148 24.09 -5.54 0.32
C GLY A 148 24.00 -5.57 -1.21
N ASP A 149 23.81 -6.75 -1.78
CA ASP A 149 23.73 -7.00 -3.23
C ASP A 149 22.29 -7.24 -3.73
N PHE A 150 21.30 -7.16 -2.84
CA PHE A 150 19.90 -7.35 -3.20
C PHE A 150 19.31 -6.10 -3.86
N ALA A 151 18.65 -6.28 -5.00
CA ALA A 151 17.96 -5.22 -5.73
C ALA A 151 16.44 -5.41 -5.67
N ILE A 152 15.69 -4.30 -5.66
CA ILE A 152 14.24 -4.28 -5.88
C ILE A 152 13.93 -3.26 -6.97
N ASP A 153 12.97 -3.57 -7.84
CA ASP A 153 12.53 -2.62 -8.86
C ASP A 153 11.94 -1.35 -8.23
N GLY A 154 12.23 -0.20 -8.85
CA GLY A 154 11.84 1.12 -8.34
C GLY A 154 12.81 1.74 -7.32
N VAL A 155 13.90 1.06 -6.94
CA VAL A 155 14.96 1.62 -6.09
C VAL A 155 16.31 1.52 -6.80
N PRO A 156 17.03 2.64 -7.02
CA PRO A 156 18.38 2.59 -7.60
C PRO A 156 19.39 1.88 -6.69
N GLY A 157 20.24 1.05 -7.28
CA GLY A 157 21.32 0.35 -6.59
C GLY A 157 20.87 -0.92 -5.87
N THR A 158 21.62 -1.30 -4.84
CA THR A 158 21.40 -2.52 -4.05
C THR A 158 21.47 -2.20 -2.55
N GLY A 159 20.93 -3.10 -1.72
CA GLY A 159 20.96 -2.99 -0.26
C GLY A 159 20.85 -4.32 0.42
N ALA A 160 20.81 -4.32 1.75
CA ALA A 160 20.55 -5.52 2.53
C ALA A 160 19.10 -6.02 2.29
N GLN A 161 18.94 -7.33 2.13
CA GLN A 161 17.63 -7.95 1.96
C GLN A 161 16.90 -8.05 3.30
N ILE A 162 15.66 -7.56 3.37
CA ILE A 162 14.77 -7.74 4.50
C ILE A 162 13.61 -8.62 4.05
N MET A 163 13.46 -9.79 4.67
CA MET A 163 12.35 -10.68 4.39
C MET A 163 11.17 -10.34 5.29
N LEU A 164 9.99 -10.19 4.69
CA LEU A 164 8.73 -9.97 5.41
C LEU A 164 7.83 -11.19 5.28
N TYR A 165 7.40 -11.75 6.40
CA TYR A 165 6.41 -12.82 6.45
C TYR A 165 5.10 -12.28 7.01
N PHE A 166 4.07 -12.24 6.18
CA PHE A 166 2.73 -11.82 6.59
C PHE A 166 1.96 -13.05 7.08
N GLN A 167 1.79 -13.18 8.40
CA GLN A 167 1.16 -14.34 9.01
C GLN A 167 -0.37 -14.26 8.90
N SER A 168 -0.99 -15.31 8.36
CA SER A 168 -2.44 -15.42 8.19
C SER A 168 -3.09 -14.15 7.61
N PRO A 169 -2.64 -13.67 6.43
CA PRO A 169 -2.97 -12.35 5.91
C PRO A 169 -4.45 -12.19 5.53
N SER A 170 -5.16 -13.29 5.32
CA SER A 170 -6.56 -13.32 4.90
C SER A 170 -7.52 -12.60 5.86
N GLY A 171 -8.52 -11.90 5.31
CA GLY A 171 -9.59 -11.28 6.09
C GLY A 171 -9.11 -10.13 6.98
N SER A 172 -8.21 -9.29 6.48
CA SER A 172 -7.61 -8.17 7.22
C SER A 172 -8.63 -7.12 7.66
N LYS A 173 -9.74 -6.96 6.95
CA LYS A 173 -10.83 -6.02 7.28
C LYS A 173 -12.22 -6.63 7.22
N THR A 174 -12.39 -7.67 6.41
CA THR A 174 -13.68 -8.32 6.15
C THR A 174 -13.84 -9.65 6.89
N GLY A 175 -12.78 -10.13 7.53
CA GLY A 175 -12.74 -11.43 8.20
C GLY A 175 -12.74 -12.65 7.26
N LYS A 176 -12.76 -12.46 5.94
CA LYS A 176 -12.76 -13.54 4.94
C LYS A 176 -11.76 -13.25 3.83
N LEU A 177 -11.16 -14.29 3.25
CA LEU A 177 -10.31 -14.11 2.06
C LEU A 177 -11.11 -13.60 0.85
N LEU A 178 -12.31 -14.16 0.65
CA LEU A 178 -13.27 -13.77 -0.39
C LEU A 178 -14.49 -13.16 0.31
N PRO A 179 -14.59 -11.83 0.44
CA PRO A 179 -15.66 -11.18 1.23
C PRO A 179 -17.07 -11.53 0.75
N THR A 180 -17.24 -11.70 -0.56
CA THR A 180 -18.51 -12.10 -1.21
C THR A 180 -18.74 -13.61 -1.19
N GLY A 181 -17.73 -14.40 -0.84
CA GLY A 181 -17.73 -15.86 -0.96
C GLY A 181 -17.44 -16.39 -2.37
N ASN A 182 -17.34 -15.53 -3.38
CA ASN A 182 -17.08 -15.92 -4.76
C ASN A 182 -15.64 -15.59 -5.18
N ALA A 183 -15.01 -16.45 -5.97
CA ALA A 183 -13.76 -16.11 -6.67
C ALA A 183 -14.00 -15.11 -7.81
N ARG A 184 -15.23 -15.08 -8.32
CA ARG A 184 -15.73 -14.26 -9.43
C ARG A 184 -17.00 -13.56 -9.02
N ASP A 185 -17.01 -12.25 -9.13
CA ASP A 185 -18.23 -11.45 -9.12
C ASP A 185 -18.35 -10.68 -10.42
N THR A 186 -19.55 -10.19 -10.70
CA THR A 186 -19.81 -9.30 -11.82
C THR A 186 -20.40 -8.01 -11.28
N ILE A 187 -19.85 -6.88 -11.71
CA ILE A 187 -20.36 -5.54 -11.39
C ILE A 187 -20.80 -4.82 -12.65
N THR A 188 -21.70 -3.86 -12.49
CA THR A 188 -22.11 -2.94 -13.55
C THR A 188 -21.33 -1.65 -13.37
N LEU A 189 -20.66 -1.18 -14.42
CA LEU A 189 -19.98 0.12 -14.43
C LEU A 189 -21.00 1.25 -14.56
N GLU A 190 -20.85 2.29 -13.73
CA GLU A 190 -21.58 3.55 -13.85
C GLU A 190 -20.81 4.57 -14.70
N VAL A 191 -19.47 4.46 -14.69
CA VAL A 191 -18.56 5.24 -15.54
C VAL A 191 -17.88 4.30 -16.55
N GLY A 192 -17.88 4.67 -17.83
CA GLY A 192 -17.26 3.88 -18.90
C GLY A 192 -16.68 4.73 -20.03
N ASN A 193 -15.79 4.13 -20.80
CA ASN A 193 -15.10 4.64 -21.99
C ASN A 193 -15.70 4.09 -23.30
N ALA A 194 -15.17 4.44 -24.48
CA ALA A 194 -15.70 3.91 -25.75
C ALA A 194 -15.77 2.37 -25.82
N HIS A 195 -14.92 1.66 -25.07
CA HIS A 195 -14.89 0.19 -24.98
C HIS A 195 -15.93 -0.38 -24.01
N THR A 196 -16.38 0.40 -23.03
CA THR A 196 -17.31 0.01 -21.96
C THR A 196 -18.63 0.79 -21.97
N ALA A 197 -18.80 1.76 -22.87
CA ALA A 197 -19.93 2.73 -22.89
C ALA A 197 -21.24 2.20 -23.49
N LYS A 198 -21.36 0.90 -23.79
CA LYS A 198 -22.63 0.33 -24.27
C LYS A 198 -23.35 -0.43 -23.15
N ASN A 199 -24.48 0.13 -22.71
CA ASN A 199 -25.55 -0.53 -21.96
C ASN A 199 -25.12 -1.27 -20.67
N ASN A 200 -25.02 -0.55 -19.54
CA ASN A 200 -24.79 -1.18 -18.22
C ASN A 200 -23.67 -2.21 -18.29
N HIS A 201 -22.51 -1.80 -18.81
CA HIS A 201 -21.46 -2.76 -19.13
C HIS A 201 -21.05 -3.51 -17.87
N ARG A 202 -21.17 -4.83 -17.97
CA ARG A 202 -20.91 -5.75 -16.88
C ARG A 202 -19.50 -6.29 -17.05
N ILE A 203 -18.67 -6.06 -16.04
CA ILE A 203 -17.31 -6.58 -15.99
C ILE A 203 -17.18 -7.59 -14.87
N ASP A 204 -16.26 -8.52 -15.08
CA ASP A 204 -15.87 -9.46 -14.06
C ASP A 204 -14.80 -8.88 -13.15
N VAL A 205 -14.97 -9.12 -11.86
CA VAL A 205 -14.04 -8.70 -10.83
C VAL A 205 -13.82 -9.82 -9.81
N SER A 206 -12.70 -9.76 -9.10
CA SER A 206 -12.44 -10.59 -7.93
C SER A 206 -12.22 -9.70 -6.72
N PHE A 207 -13.02 -9.88 -5.67
CA PHE A 207 -12.83 -9.20 -4.38
C PHE A 207 -12.00 -10.11 -3.46
N VAL A 208 -10.84 -9.62 -3.03
CA VAL A 208 -9.90 -10.36 -2.21
C VAL A 208 -9.51 -9.51 -1.01
N ASP A 209 -9.50 -10.10 0.18
CA ASP A 209 -8.97 -9.45 1.38
C ASP A 209 -7.84 -10.31 1.95
N SER A 210 -6.60 -9.91 1.63
CA SER A 210 -5.36 -10.56 2.07
C SER A 210 -4.31 -9.49 2.31
N ALA A 211 -3.96 -9.25 3.57
CA ALA A 211 -3.13 -8.14 4.07
C ALA A 211 -3.75 -6.75 3.88
N THR A 212 -4.44 -6.50 2.77
CA THR A 212 -5.32 -5.34 2.57
C THR A 212 -6.47 -5.76 1.62
N PRO A 213 -7.67 -5.18 1.75
CA PRO A 213 -8.77 -5.45 0.82
C PRO A 213 -8.49 -4.86 -0.57
N SER A 214 -8.78 -5.64 -1.61
CA SER A 214 -8.53 -5.29 -3.01
C SER A 214 -9.57 -5.86 -3.96
N VAL A 215 -9.76 -5.15 -5.07
CA VAL A 215 -10.53 -5.60 -6.22
C VAL A 215 -9.61 -5.73 -7.43
N PHE A 216 -9.77 -6.84 -8.14
CA PHE A 216 -9.02 -7.14 -9.36
C PHE A 216 -9.95 -7.11 -10.58
N VAL A 217 -9.48 -6.52 -11.67
CA VAL A 217 -10.19 -6.44 -12.95
C VAL A 217 -9.22 -6.75 -14.10
N LYS A 218 -9.69 -7.43 -15.15
CA LYS A 218 -8.86 -7.69 -16.33
C LYS A 218 -8.71 -6.42 -17.16
N ALA A 219 -7.48 -6.08 -17.55
CA ALA A 219 -7.19 -4.92 -18.38
C ALA A 219 -7.99 -4.93 -19.69
N LYS A 220 -8.08 -6.11 -20.33
CA LYS A 220 -8.80 -6.30 -21.60
C LYS A 220 -10.30 -6.00 -21.49
N ASP A 221 -10.90 -6.21 -20.31
CA ASP A 221 -12.33 -5.95 -20.09
C ASP A 221 -12.61 -4.44 -20.00
N LEU A 222 -11.55 -3.64 -19.81
CA LEU A 222 -11.60 -2.18 -19.83
C LEU A 222 -11.08 -1.59 -21.16
N GLY A 223 -10.56 -2.42 -22.08
CA GLY A 223 -9.95 -1.98 -23.34
C GLY A 223 -8.44 -1.74 -23.28
N TYR A 224 -7.76 -2.16 -22.21
CA TYR A 224 -6.33 -1.92 -21.98
C TYR A 224 -5.53 -3.23 -21.98
N THR A 225 -4.21 -3.12 -22.02
CA THR A 225 -3.27 -4.25 -22.04
C THR A 225 -2.77 -4.63 -20.64
N GLY A 226 -2.74 -3.68 -19.70
CA GLY A 226 -2.08 -3.82 -18.41
C GLY A 226 -0.60 -3.42 -18.42
N THR A 227 -0.08 -3.01 -19.57
CA THR A 227 1.32 -2.57 -19.76
C THR A 227 1.48 -1.06 -19.77
N GLU A 228 0.37 -0.30 -19.70
CA GLU A 228 0.35 1.16 -19.75
C GLU A 228 1.25 1.79 -18.69
N MET A 229 1.95 2.88 -19.05
CA MET A 229 2.80 3.62 -18.15
C MET A 229 1.99 4.58 -17.27
N PRO A 230 2.51 5.00 -16.10
CA PRO A 230 1.85 6.03 -15.31
C PRO A 230 1.48 7.27 -16.13
N SER A 231 2.38 7.73 -17.00
CA SER A 231 2.13 8.87 -17.91
C SER A 231 1.02 8.61 -18.92
N ASP A 232 0.90 7.39 -19.42
CA ASP A 232 -0.13 7.03 -20.40
C ASP A 232 -1.52 7.05 -19.73
N ILE A 233 -1.59 6.53 -18.50
CA ILE A 233 -2.82 6.48 -17.72
C ILE A 233 -3.23 7.88 -17.24
N GLU A 234 -2.26 8.70 -16.82
CA GLU A 234 -2.52 10.09 -16.40
C GLU A 234 -2.97 10.98 -17.56
N ALA A 235 -2.51 10.70 -18.78
CA ALA A 235 -2.90 11.42 -19.99
C ALA A 235 -4.10 10.79 -20.74
N ASP A 236 -4.68 9.72 -20.20
CA ASP A 236 -5.72 8.95 -20.88
C ASP A 236 -7.03 9.74 -21.01
N ALA A 237 -7.34 10.15 -22.24
CA ALA A 237 -8.57 10.87 -22.54
C ALA A 237 -9.84 10.00 -22.41
N GLU A 238 -9.70 8.68 -22.38
CA GLU A 238 -10.81 7.73 -22.20
C GLU A 238 -11.21 7.56 -20.72
N GLY A 239 -10.48 8.16 -19.77
CA GLY A 239 -10.88 8.23 -18.37
C GLY A 239 -10.63 6.97 -17.54
N LEU A 240 -9.56 6.20 -17.83
CA LEU A 240 -9.23 4.99 -17.06
C LEU A 240 -9.21 5.21 -15.54
N LEU A 241 -8.65 6.33 -15.06
CA LEU A 241 -8.57 6.62 -13.63
C LEU A 241 -9.94 6.71 -12.96
N ASP A 242 -10.93 7.27 -13.67
CA ASP A 242 -12.30 7.41 -13.21
C ASP A 242 -13.03 6.06 -13.21
N ILE A 243 -12.81 5.25 -14.25
CA ILE A 243 -13.34 3.88 -14.33
C ILE A 243 -12.78 3.03 -13.18
N LEU A 244 -11.48 3.07 -12.94
CA LEU A 244 -10.86 2.34 -11.83
C LEU A 244 -11.38 2.84 -10.47
N GLU A 245 -11.66 4.14 -10.32
CA GLU A 245 -12.26 4.68 -9.10
C GLU A 245 -13.70 4.19 -8.90
N ASP A 246 -14.52 4.14 -9.95
CA ASP A 246 -15.88 3.61 -9.88
C ASP A 246 -15.89 2.13 -9.46
N ILE A 247 -15.02 1.32 -10.05
CA ILE A 247 -14.83 -0.10 -9.66
C ILE A 247 -14.42 -0.20 -8.19
N ARG A 248 -13.45 0.61 -7.76
CA ARG A 248 -12.94 0.61 -6.39
C ARG A 248 -14.01 0.97 -5.37
N ARG A 249 -14.79 2.02 -5.62
CA ARG A 249 -15.90 2.45 -4.76
C ARG A 249 -17.02 1.43 -4.72
N THR A 250 -17.34 0.83 -5.87
CA THR A 250 -18.28 -0.30 -5.94
C THR A 250 -17.79 -1.47 -5.10
N ALA A 251 -16.49 -1.82 -5.20
CA ALA A 251 -15.89 -2.86 -4.38
C ALA A 251 -15.97 -2.55 -2.89
N ALA A 252 -15.72 -1.31 -2.47
CA ALA A 252 -15.84 -0.90 -1.07
C ALA A 252 -17.22 -1.24 -0.49
N VAL A 253 -18.29 -0.91 -1.23
CA VAL A 253 -19.66 -1.23 -0.82
C VAL A 253 -19.91 -2.74 -0.83
N ARG A 254 -19.51 -3.43 -1.92
CA ARG A 254 -19.74 -4.89 -2.08
C ARG A 254 -18.99 -5.73 -1.05
N MET A 255 -17.84 -5.27 -0.57
CA MET A 255 -17.02 -5.91 0.45
C MET A 255 -17.45 -5.53 1.88
N GLY A 256 -18.44 -4.64 2.04
CA GLY A 256 -18.91 -4.16 3.35
C GLY A 256 -17.96 -3.20 4.05
N LEU A 257 -17.05 -2.57 3.30
CA LEU A 257 -16.08 -1.59 3.81
C LEU A 257 -16.64 -0.16 3.84
N ALA A 258 -17.74 0.09 3.13
CA ALA A 258 -18.42 1.38 3.09
C ALA A 258 -19.93 1.21 2.93
N THR A 259 -20.71 2.14 3.48
CA THR A 259 -22.19 2.17 3.35
C THR A 259 -22.66 2.68 1.99
N SER A 260 -21.84 3.51 1.32
CA SER A 260 -22.08 4.02 -0.03
C SER A 260 -20.76 4.29 -0.74
N LYS A 261 -20.80 4.54 -2.06
CA LYS A 261 -19.60 4.87 -2.86
C LYS A 261 -18.92 6.15 -2.38
N GLU A 262 -19.70 7.12 -1.91
CA GLU A 262 -19.25 8.42 -1.41
C GLU A 262 -18.52 8.30 -0.06
N ASN A 263 -18.84 7.27 0.72
CA ASN A 263 -18.20 7.00 2.02
C ASN A 263 -16.98 6.07 1.91
N ALA A 264 -16.62 5.62 0.71
CA ALA A 264 -15.49 4.72 0.54
C ALA A 264 -14.16 5.44 0.80
N SER A 265 -13.39 4.97 1.80
CA SER A 265 -12.01 5.43 2.05
C SER A 265 -11.20 5.39 0.74
N PRO A 266 -10.38 6.40 0.44
CA PRO A 266 -9.49 6.37 -0.73
C PRO A 266 -8.34 5.35 -0.56
N ALA A 267 -8.08 4.88 0.67
CA ALA A 267 -7.02 3.93 0.97
C ALA A 267 -7.44 2.48 0.72
N ILE A 268 -8.70 2.10 0.97
CA ILE A 268 -9.21 0.72 0.81
C ILE A 268 -10.62 0.67 0.17
N PRO A 269 -10.93 -0.38 -0.62
CA PRO A 269 -10.01 -1.39 -1.11
C PRO A 269 -9.04 -0.80 -2.14
N LYS A 270 -7.93 -1.48 -2.46
CA LYS A 270 -7.14 -1.16 -3.65
C LYS A 270 -7.85 -1.65 -4.91
N ILE A 271 -7.51 -1.07 -6.05
CA ILE A 271 -7.95 -1.52 -7.37
C ILE A 271 -6.72 -1.88 -8.19
N CYS A 272 -6.69 -3.12 -8.66
CA CYS A 272 -5.63 -3.68 -9.47
C CYS A 272 -6.17 -4.10 -10.84
N MET A 273 -5.68 -3.45 -11.89
CA MET A 273 -5.88 -3.88 -13.28
C MET A 273 -4.80 -4.91 -13.63
N VAL A 274 -5.21 -6.09 -14.11
CA VAL A 274 -4.31 -7.22 -14.41
C VAL A 274 -4.40 -7.65 -15.87
N GLY A 275 -3.25 -7.97 -16.45
CA GLY A 275 -3.10 -8.46 -17.82
C GLY A 275 -2.25 -9.72 -17.87
N THR A 276 -2.23 -10.37 -19.03
CA THR A 276 -1.34 -11.51 -19.28
C THR A 276 0.12 -11.06 -19.30
N ALA A 277 1.04 -11.96 -18.93
CA ALA A 277 2.47 -11.73 -19.10
C ALA A 277 2.77 -11.20 -20.52
N SER A 278 3.36 -10.00 -20.58
CA SER A 278 3.61 -9.27 -21.82
C SER A 278 4.89 -8.47 -21.66
N THR A 279 5.71 -8.41 -22.72
CA THR A 279 6.92 -7.56 -22.72
C THR A 279 6.51 -6.09 -22.65
N TYR A 280 7.14 -5.32 -21.77
CA TYR A 280 6.90 -3.88 -21.63
C TYR A 280 8.19 -3.13 -21.31
N THR A 281 8.16 -1.80 -21.43
CA THR A 281 9.27 -0.92 -21.03
C THR A 281 8.93 -0.24 -19.72
N ASP A 282 9.83 -0.27 -18.73
CA ASP A 282 9.61 0.39 -17.44
C ASP A 282 9.91 1.89 -17.45
N ILE A 283 9.69 2.55 -16.31
CA ILE A 283 9.88 4.02 -16.17
C ILE A 283 11.35 4.45 -16.29
N GLN A 284 12.30 3.51 -16.23
CA GLN A 284 13.72 3.74 -16.47
C GLN A 284 14.15 3.39 -17.90
N GLY A 285 13.21 2.98 -18.78
CA GLY A 285 13.51 2.57 -20.15
C GLY A 285 14.06 1.15 -20.28
N ARG A 286 14.02 0.33 -19.22
CA ARG A 286 14.44 -1.07 -19.28
C ARG A 286 13.32 -1.91 -19.88
N VAL A 287 13.69 -2.84 -20.74
CA VAL A 287 12.75 -3.83 -21.28
C VAL A 287 12.59 -4.96 -20.27
N ILE A 288 11.36 -5.20 -19.85
CA ILE A 288 10.98 -6.35 -19.03
C ILE A 288 10.35 -7.37 -19.97
N GLU A 289 11.00 -8.52 -20.10
CA GLU A 289 10.54 -9.57 -21.00
C GLU A 289 9.28 -10.26 -20.45
N GLY A 290 8.27 -10.47 -21.28
CA GLY A 290 7.05 -11.17 -20.89
C GLY A 290 7.35 -12.58 -20.36
N ALA A 291 8.42 -13.22 -20.84
CA ALA A 291 8.86 -14.54 -20.38
C ALA A 291 9.48 -14.54 -18.97
N SER A 292 9.87 -13.38 -18.41
CA SER A 292 10.43 -13.28 -17.06
C SER A 292 9.39 -12.96 -15.98
N ILE A 293 8.10 -12.88 -16.34
CA ILE A 293 7.00 -12.54 -15.44
C ILE A 293 5.82 -13.50 -15.64
N ASP A 294 5.00 -13.68 -14.61
CA ASP A 294 3.78 -14.49 -14.69
C ASP A 294 2.56 -13.69 -15.18
N ILE A 295 2.47 -12.42 -14.78
CA ILE A 295 1.38 -11.49 -15.11
C ILE A 295 1.89 -10.05 -15.16
N VAL A 296 1.13 -9.15 -15.77
CA VAL A 296 1.30 -7.70 -15.60
C VAL A 296 0.18 -7.17 -14.70
N ALA A 297 0.53 -6.23 -13.82
CA ALA A 297 -0.45 -5.59 -12.94
C ALA A 297 -0.16 -4.10 -12.79
N ARG A 298 -1.24 -3.31 -12.66
CA ARG A 298 -1.22 -1.88 -12.37
C ARG A 298 -2.21 -1.61 -11.25
N THR A 299 -1.75 -0.90 -10.22
CA THR A 299 -2.59 -0.54 -9.07
C THR A 299 -2.65 0.96 -8.88
N LYS A 300 -3.81 1.48 -8.44
CA LYS A 300 -3.90 2.86 -7.97
C LYS A 300 -3.22 3.02 -6.60
N ALA A 301 -2.68 4.20 -6.36
CA ALA A 301 -2.27 4.72 -5.06
C ALA A 301 -3.03 6.04 -4.83
N LEU A 302 -4.10 5.97 -4.04
CA LEU A 302 -5.07 7.07 -3.91
C LEU A 302 -5.65 7.41 -5.31
N GLN A 303 -5.48 8.65 -5.77
CA GLN A 303 -6.07 9.11 -7.04
C GLN A 303 -5.19 8.90 -8.28
N VAL A 304 -3.94 8.44 -8.11
CA VAL A 304 -2.97 8.25 -9.20
C VAL A 304 -2.56 6.79 -9.34
N ILE A 305 -1.79 6.46 -10.37
CA ILE A 305 -1.17 5.13 -10.51
C ILE A 305 0.06 5.01 -9.63
N HIS A 306 0.20 3.86 -8.98
CA HIS A 306 1.39 3.51 -8.22
C HIS A 306 2.58 3.31 -9.17
N LYS A 307 3.69 4.03 -8.96
CA LYS A 307 4.87 4.04 -9.85
C LYS A 307 5.76 2.80 -9.77
N ALA A 308 5.48 1.91 -8.84
CA ALA A 308 6.09 0.58 -8.69
C ALA A 308 4.98 -0.44 -8.33
N TYR A 309 5.10 -1.19 -7.23
CA TYR A 309 3.98 -1.96 -6.68
C TYR A 309 3.96 -1.94 -5.15
N ALA A 310 2.78 -2.09 -4.54
CA ALA A 310 2.66 -2.24 -3.09
C ALA A 310 2.97 -3.70 -2.69
N VAL A 311 3.77 -3.92 -1.65
CA VAL A 311 4.03 -5.28 -1.12
C VAL A 311 2.75 -6.00 -0.74
N THR A 312 1.76 -5.32 -0.13
CA THR A 312 0.44 -5.91 0.14
C THR A 312 -0.24 -6.36 -1.16
N GLY A 313 -0.15 -5.54 -2.21
CA GLY A 313 -0.63 -5.88 -3.55
C GLY A 313 -0.01 -7.17 -4.10
N SER A 314 1.27 -7.46 -3.83
CA SER A 314 1.89 -8.71 -4.28
C SER A 314 1.31 -9.95 -3.60
N LEU A 315 0.98 -9.86 -2.30
CA LEU A 315 0.31 -10.93 -1.55
C LEU A 315 -1.11 -11.16 -2.07
N GLU A 316 -1.81 -10.08 -2.41
CA GLU A 316 -3.16 -10.14 -2.96
C GLU A 316 -3.16 -10.77 -4.35
N VAL A 317 -2.20 -10.41 -5.22
CA VAL A 317 -1.99 -11.04 -6.53
C VAL A 317 -1.68 -12.54 -6.39
N GLN A 318 -0.89 -12.94 -5.40
CA GLN A 318 -0.62 -14.35 -5.12
C GLN A 318 -1.90 -15.08 -4.69
N SER A 319 -2.66 -14.50 -3.77
CA SER A 319 -3.97 -15.01 -3.33
C SER A 319 -4.98 -15.07 -4.48
N LEU A 320 -4.91 -14.11 -5.40
CA LEU A 320 -5.69 -14.11 -6.62
C LEU A 320 -5.29 -15.28 -7.51
N ARG A 321 -4.01 -15.58 -7.74
CA ARG A 321 -3.55 -16.71 -8.58
C ARG A 321 -4.15 -18.05 -8.13
N LEU A 322 -4.36 -18.24 -6.83
CA LEU A 322 -5.06 -19.41 -6.28
C LEU A 322 -6.55 -19.45 -6.66
N ALA A 323 -7.18 -18.30 -6.90
CA ALA A 323 -8.56 -18.14 -7.36
C ALA A 323 -8.71 -17.95 -8.89
N TRP A 324 -7.63 -17.58 -9.60
CA TRP A 324 -7.60 -17.20 -11.01
C TRP A 324 -7.32 -18.35 -11.97
N LEU A 325 -6.74 -19.47 -11.50
CA LEU A 325 -6.40 -20.64 -12.34
C LEU A 325 -7.61 -21.36 -12.97
N THR A 326 -8.83 -20.83 -12.82
CA THR A 326 -10.07 -21.37 -13.40
C THR A 326 -10.73 -20.43 -14.42
N TRP A 327 -10.03 -19.41 -14.94
CA TRP A 327 -10.58 -18.37 -15.82
C TRP A 327 -9.93 -18.25 -17.20
#